data_AF-A0A6H2A4D9-F1
#
_entry.id   AF-A0A6H2A4D9-F1
#
_cell.length_a   1.000
_cell.length_b   1.000
_cell.length_c   1.000
_cell.angle_alpha   90.00
_cell.angle_beta   90.00
_cell.angle_gamma   90.00
#
_symmetry.space_group_name_H-M   'P 1'
#
loop_
_entity.id
_entity.type
_entity.pdbx_description
1 polymer ?
#
loop_
_entity_poly.entity_id
_entity_poly.type
_entity_poly.pdbx_seq_one_letter_code
_entity_poly.pdbx_strand_id
1 'polypeptide(L)'
;MATLAELRQCCEELGIESSALTREDMEGNIRTVFDKKYSNRKAPISADQFSEPLLKFLTKQHFWHILDRDGNELKYNYLKEG
;
A
#
# COMPACT_ATOMS: atom_id res chain seq x y z
N MET A 1 -6.67 1.10 -10.61
CA MET A 1 -6.15 -0.25 -10.32
C MET A 1 -4.63 -0.21 -10.41
N ALA A 2 -3.94 -0.90 -9.52
CA ALA A 2 -2.49 -1.10 -9.62
C ALA A 2 -2.19 -2.09 -10.75
N THR A 3 -1.08 -1.92 -11.45
CA THR A 3 -0.59 -2.85 -12.47
C THR A 3 0.13 -4.03 -11.82
N LEU A 4 0.36 -5.11 -12.57
CA LEU A 4 1.10 -6.28 -12.07
C LEU A 4 2.53 -5.91 -11.64
N ALA A 5 3.16 -4.99 -12.35
CA ALA A 5 4.49 -4.49 -12.01
C ALA A 5 4.48 -3.71 -10.68
N GLU A 6 3.49 -2.83 -10.49
CA GLU A 6 3.29 -2.12 -9.21
C GLU A 6 3.07 -3.09 -8.05
N LEU A 7 2.25 -4.14 -8.24
CA LEU A 7 2.00 -5.15 -7.21
C LEU A 7 3.25 -5.96 -6.87
N ARG A 8 4.07 -6.34 -7.86
CA ARG A 8 5.35 -7.03 -7.62
C ARG A 8 6.31 -6.16 -6.83
N GLN A 9 6.42 -4.88 -7.18
CA GLN A 9 7.23 -3.93 -6.44
C GLN A 9 6.74 -3.78 -4.99
N CYS A 10 5.42 -3.66 -4.79
CA CYS A 10 4.80 -3.63 -3.46
C CYS A 10 5.16 -4.88 -2.65
N CYS A 11 5.08 -6.06 -3.27
CA CYS A 11 5.45 -7.30 -2.62
C CYS A 11 6.94 -7.31 -2.24
N GLU A 12 7.83 -6.91 -3.14
CA GLU A 12 9.28 -6.85 -2.89
C GLU A 12 9.61 -5.91 -1.72
N GLU A 13 9.03 -4.70 -1.69
CA GLU A 13 9.20 -3.74 -0.60
C GLU A 13 8.71 -4.28 0.76
N LEU A 14 7.69 -5.13 0.74
CA LEU A 14 7.13 -5.78 1.94
C LEU A 14 7.80 -7.11 2.27
N GLY A 15 8.80 -7.54 1.49
CA GLY A 15 9.47 -8.83 1.66
C GLY A 15 8.58 -10.04 1.34
N ILE A 16 7.56 -9.87 0.49
CA ILE A 16 6.67 -10.92 0.02
C ILE A 16 7.25 -11.50 -1.28
N GLU A 17 7.48 -12.82 -1.30
CA GLU A 17 7.94 -13.50 -2.52
C GLU A 17 6.81 -13.55 -3.56
N SER A 18 6.92 -12.75 -4.63
CA SER A 18 5.87 -12.60 -5.65
C SER A 18 6.07 -13.42 -6.92
N SER A 19 7.17 -14.16 -7.05
CA SER A 19 7.55 -14.89 -8.27
C SER A 19 6.54 -15.95 -8.72
N ALA A 20 5.85 -16.58 -7.77
CA ALA A 20 4.83 -17.61 -8.03
C ALA A 20 3.40 -17.16 -7.69
N LEU A 21 3.22 -15.90 -7.27
CA LEU A 21 1.91 -15.40 -6.84
C LEU A 21 1.10 -14.91 -8.04
N THR A 22 -0.20 -15.17 -8.01
CA THR A 22 -1.13 -14.51 -8.93
C THR A 22 -1.37 -13.08 -8.48
N ARG A 23 -1.99 -12.27 -9.34
CA ARG A 23 -2.37 -10.90 -9.01
C ARG A 23 -3.20 -10.83 -7.72
N GLU A 24 -4.22 -11.68 -7.60
CA GLU A 24 -5.11 -11.71 -6.44
C GLU A 24 -4.36 -12.14 -5.17
N ASP A 25 -3.42 -13.08 -5.28
CA ASP A 25 -2.56 -13.46 -4.17
C ASP A 25 -1.65 -12.30 -3.73
N MET A 26 -1.06 -11.56 -4.66
CA MET A 26 -0.23 -10.39 -4.32
C MET A 26 -1.05 -9.35 -3.56
N GLU A 27 -2.24 -9.00 -4.07
CA GLU A 27 -3.16 -8.05 -3.45
C GLU A 27 -3.57 -8.51 -2.04
N GLY A 28 -3.91 -9.81 -1.90
CA GLY A 28 -4.24 -10.44 -0.64
C GLY A 28 -3.09 -10.40 0.37
N ASN A 29 -1.88 -10.77 -0.06
CA ASN A 29 -0.70 -10.79 0.81
C ASN A 29 -0.31 -9.38 1.29
N ILE A 30 -0.30 -8.39 0.38
CA ILE A 30 -0.04 -6.99 0.72
C ILE A 30 -1.04 -6.54 1.80
N ARG A 31 -2.34 -6.80 1.58
CA ARG A 31 -3.38 -6.47 2.55
C ARG A 31 -3.15 -7.18 3.88
N THR A 32 -2.84 -8.48 3.88
CA THR A 32 -2.60 -9.25 5.11
C THR A 32 -1.40 -8.74 5.89
N VAL A 33 -0.31 -8.32 5.23
CA VAL A 33 0.85 -7.72 5.91
C VAL A 33 0.43 -6.44 6.62
N PHE A 34 -0.32 -5.58 5.95
CA PHE A 34 -0.82 -4.35 6.56
C PHE A 34 -1.82 -4.62 7.68
N ASP A 35 -2.75 -5.56 7.51
CA ASP A 35 -3.75 -5.94 8.52
C ASP A 35 -3.12 -6.55 9.79
N LYS A 36 -2.04 -7.33 9.63
CA LYS A 36 -1.25 -7.86 10.75
C LYS A 36 -0.44 -6.79 11.46
N LYS A 37 0.16 -5.87 10.69
CA LYS A 37 1.06 -4.84 11.21
C LYS A 37 0.31 -3.66 11.82
N TYR A 38 -0.87 -3.38 11.29
CA TYR A 38 -1.65 -2.19 11.58
C TYR A 38 -3.13 -2.56 11.71
N SER A 39 -3.78 -2.07 12.76
CA SER A 39 -5.20 -2.34 13.03
C SER A 39 -6.09 -1.17 12.60
N ASN A 40 -7.39 -1.43 12.44
CA ASN A 40 -8.41 -0.43 12.05
C ASN A 40 -8.13 0.29 10.72
N ARG A 41 -7.43 -0.37 9.78
CA ARG A 41 -7.03 0.23 8.49
C ARG A 41 -6.24 1.53 8.63
N LYS A 42 -5.55 1.74 9.76
CA LYS A 42 -4.74 2.93 10.03
C LYS A 42 -3.28 2.53 10.11
N ALA A 43 -2.50 2.99 9.15
CA ALA A 43 -1.07 2.70 9.10
C ALA A 43 -0.31 4.02 9.36
N PRO A 44 0.27 4.22 10.57
CA PRO A 44 1.17 5.34 10.84
C PRO A 44 2.52 5.05 10.19
N ILE A 45 2.68 5.54 8.97
CA ILE A 45 3.83 5.32 8.10
C ILE A 45 4.16 6.61 7.41
N SER A 46 5.44 6.94 7.46
CA SER A 46 5.95 8.13 6.79
C SER A 46 5.88 7.89 5.28
N ALA A 47 5.49 8.91 4.52
CA ALA A 47 5.36 8.81 3.06
C ALA A 47 6.67 8.37 2.37
N ASP A 48 7.81 8.55 3.03
CA ASP A 48 9.15 8.10 2.61
C ASP A 48 9.42 6.60 2.81
N GLN A 49 8.61 5.89 3.60
CA GLN A 49 8.86 4.47 3.91
C GLN A 49 8.40 3.51 2.81
N PHE A 50 7.51 3.94 1.94
CA PHE A 50 6.90 3.09 0.92
C PHE A 50 6.80 3.83 -0.41
N SER A 51 6.89 3.08 -1.50
CA SER A 51 6.71 3.64 -2.82
C SER A 51 5.29 4.18 -3.06
N GLU A 52 5.18 5.17 -3.94
CA GLU A 52 3.89 5.73 -4.36
C GLU A 52 2.89 4.67 -4.87
N PRO A 53 3.30 3.65 -5.67
CA PRO A 53 2.43 2.54 -6.05
C PRO A 53 1.76 1.82 -4.87
N LEU A 54 2.52 1.54 -3.81
CA LEU A 54 2.00 0.84 -2.63
C LEU A 54 1.00 1.71 -1.87
N LEU A 55 1.34 2.99 -1.68
CA LEU A 55 0.46 3.94 -1.00
C LEU A 55 -0.84 4.16 -1.78
N LYS A 56 -0.76 4.24 -3.11
CA LYS A 56 -1.93 4.30 -4.00
C LYS A 56 -2.76 3.03 -3.95
N PHE A 57 -2.12 1.86 -3.89
CA PHE A 57 -2.79 0.58 -3.76
C PHE A 57 -3.61 0.52 -2.47
N LEU A 58 -2.98 0.84 -1.33
CA LEU A 58 -3.61 0.80 -0.01
C LEU A 58 -4.74 1.81 0.12
N THR A 59 -4.52 3.05 -0.31
CA THR A 59 -5.52 4.13 -0.18
C THR A 59 -6.68 3.99 -1.16
N LYS A 60 -6.41 3.81 -2.47
CA LYS A 60 -7.48 3.81 -3.50
C LYS A 60 -8.20 2.48 -3.65
N GLN A 61 -7.51 1.35 -3.49
CA GLN A 61 -8.13 0.03 -3.70
C GLN A 61 -8.60 -0.62 -2.40
N HIS A 62 -7.94 -0.34 -1.27
CA HIS A 62 -8.26 -0.98 0.01
C HIS A 62 -8.72 -0.01 1.12
N PHE A 63 -8.87 1.28 0.81
CA PHE A 63 -9.38 2.31 1.73
C PHE A 63 -8.61 2.34 3.07
N TRP A 64 -7.28 2.23 3.00
CA TRP A 64 -6.42 2.43 4.15
C TRP A 64 -6.19 3.90 4.43
N HIS A 65 -6.19 4.24 5.71
CA HIS A 65 -5.85 5.55 6.25
C HIS A 65 -4.36 5.56 6.59
N ILE A 66 -3.56 6.14 5.71
CA ILE A 66 -2.12 6.31 5.93
C ILE A 66 -1.94 7.56 6.78
N LEU A 67 -1.25 7.45 7.92
CA LEU A 67 -0.97 8.58 8.82
C LEU A 67 0.52 8.91 8.76
N ASP A 68 0.88 10.18 8.66
CA ASP A 68 2.27 10.63 8.77
C ASP A 68 2.79 10.52 10.23
N ARG A 69 4.07 10.84 10.47
CA ARG A 69 4.69 10.85 11.81
C ARG A 69 3.97 11.75 12.81
N ASP A 70 3.36 12.83 12.32
CA ASP A 70 2.55 13.75 13.11
C ASP A 70 1.11 13.25 13.37
N GLY A 71 0.76 12.04 12.90
CA GLY A 71 -0.60 11.48 13.05
C GLY A 71 -1.63 12.10 12.12
N ASN A 72 -1.20 12.97 11.21
CA ASN A 72 -2.04 13.54 10.17
C ASN A 72 -2.33 12.48 9.10
N GLU A 73 -3.60 12.32 8.72
CA GLU A 73 -3.93 11.50 7.55
C GLU A 73 -3.25 12.06 6.31
N LEU A 74 -2.34 11.28 5.73
CA LEU A 74 -1.84 11.45 4.39
C LEU A 74 -3.01 11.18 3.45
N LYS A 75 -3.84 12.20 3.27
CA LYS A 75 -4.76 12.27 2.15
C LYS A 75 -3.88 12.31 0.91
N TYR A 76 -3.66 11.15 0.30
CA TYR A 76 -3.21 11.03 -1.09
C TYR A 76 -4.33 11.57 -2.00
N ASN A 77 -4.65 12.85 -1.84
CA ASN A 77 -5.40 13.65 -2.79
C ASN A 77 -4.49 13.76 -4.01
N TYR A 78 -4.73 12.92 -5.01
CA TYR A 78 -4.33 13.25 -6.38
C TYR A 78 -5.09 14.52 -6.77
N LEU A 79 -4.54 15.69 -6.43
CA LEU A 79 -4.75 16.88 -7.23
C LEU A 79 -3.60 16.94 -8.24
N LYS A 80 -4.01 16.62 -9.47
CA LYS A 80 -3.39 16.71 -10.79
C LYS A 80 -3.47 15.32 -11.43
N GLU A 81 -4.39 15.01 -12.36
CA GLU A 81 -4.75 15.80 -13.55
C GLU A 81 -3.55 16.61 -14.05
N GLY A 82 -2.70 15.92 -14.79
CA GLY A 82 -1.56 16.45 -15.52
C GLY A 82 -1.08 15.40 -16.49
#